data_AF-W9VPY7-F1
#
_entry.id   AF-W9VPY7-F1
#
_cell.length_a   1.000
_cell.length_b   1.000
_cell.length_c   1.000
_cell.angle_alpha   90.00
_cell.angle_beta   90.00
_cell.angle_gamma   90.00
#
_symmetry.space_group_name_H-M   'P 1'
#
loop_
_entity.id
_entity.type
_entity.pdbx_description
1 polymer ?
#
loop_
_entity_poly.entity_id
_entity_poly.type
_entity_poly.pdbx_seq_one_letter_code
_entity_poly.pdbx_strand_id
1 'polypeptide(L)'
;MTTANGAKPSVADMASMSTEERMAGMEHSEVRYFTSYDHHGIHEEMLKDEVRTRSYRDAIYQNQHIFKDKVVLDVGCGTGILSMFAARAGARHVIGVDMSSIINKAKLIVEANGLTKKITLLQGKMEEVELPAQHLNNGKVDIIISEWMGYFLLYESMLDTVLYARDKYLRPAGLIFPDKATIYMAGIEDGEYKEDKIGFWDNVYGFNYSPMKESALSEPLVDTVELKALVTDPCPVFTIDLNTVTTSQLAFSEPFQLRVQRNDFIHALIAWFDIDFTACHKPIRFSTGPHTKYTHWKQTVFYLREVLTVEEGETVRGFLSNKPNSKNRRDLDIKIDYELETDDRTRSARGTCEYRMYVFIPRHDKSY
;
A
#
# COMPACT_ATOMS: atom_id res chain seq x y z
N MET A 1 6.14 -19.25 -46.08
CA MET A 1 5.16 -19.84 -45.14
C MET A 1 4.68 -18.72 -44.24
N THR A 2 3.36 -18.61 -44.13
CA THR A 2 2.57 -17.52 -43.58
C THR A 2 2.89 -17.20 -42.12
N THR A 3 2.99 -15.90 -41.83
CA THR A 3 3.01 -15.29 -40.50
C THR A 3 1.73 -15.66 -39.75
N ALA A 4 1.85 -16.44 -38.68
CA ALA A 4 0.75 -16.68 -37.75
C ALA A 4 0.48 -15.39 -36.97
N ASN A 5 -0.71 -14.83 -37.18
CA ASN A 5 -1.28 -13.77 -36.35
C ASN A 5 -1.25 -14.21 -34.89
N GLY A 6 -0.50 -13.49 -34.04
CA GLY A 6 -0.56 -13.62 -32.59
C GLY A 6 -1.89 -13.12 -32.06
N ALA A 7 -2.93 -13.95 -32.13
CA ALA A 7 -4.14 -13.74 -31.35
C ALA A 7 -3.78 -13.90 -29.87
N LYS A 8 -4.18 -12.94 -29.04
CA LYS A 8 -4.11 -13.10 -27.58
C LYS A 8 -4.94 -14.33 -27.20
N PRO A 9 -4.45 -15.22 -26.31
CA PRO A 9 -5.20 -16.40 -25.87
C PRO A 9 -6.56 -16.00 -25.30
N SER A 10 -7.59 -16.79 -25.54
CA SER A 10 -8.93 -16.52 -25.02
C SER A 10 -8.97 -16.71 -23.49
N VAL A 11 -10.00 -16.20 -22.83
CA VAL A 11 -10.19 -16.37 -21.38
C VAL A 11 -10.25 -17.84 -20.97
N ALA A 12 -10.80 -18.70 -21.82
CA ALA A 12 -10.83 -20.15 -21.59
C ALA A 12 -9.43 -20.78 -21.70
N ASP A 13 -8.60 -20.30 -22.64
CA ASP A 13 -7.22 -20.75 -22.79
C ASP A 13 -6.39 -20.33 -21.57
N MET A 14 -6.51 -19.06 -21.15
CA MET A 14 -5.84 -18.54 -19.96
C MET A 14 -6.25 -19.30 -18.70
N ALA A 15 -7.53 -19.68 -18.54
CA ALA A 15 -8.01 -20.44 -17.39
C ALA A 15 -7.37 -21.85 -17.26
N SER A 16 -6.88 -22.42 -18.35
CA SER A 16 -6.24 -23.74 -18.41
C SER A 16 -4.72 -23.72 -18.23
N MET A 17 -4.09 -22.55 -18.36
CA MET A 17 -2.64 -22.37 -18.26
C MET A 17 -2.17 -22.46 -16.81
N SER A 18 -1.01 -23.08 -16.61
CA SER A 18 -0.27 -23.08 -15.35
C SER A 18 0.14 -21.66 -14.92
N THR A 19 0.50 -21.49 -13.64
CA THR A 19 0.92 -20.16 -13.14
C THR A 19 2.18 -19.68 -13.86
N GLU A 20 3.13 -20.58 -14.13
CA GLU A 20 4.35 -20.27 -14.90
C GLU A 20 4.05 -19.78 -16.32
N GLU A 21 3.13 -20.43 -17.02
CA GLU A 21 2.72 -20.04 -18.38
C GLU A 21 1.99 -18.69 -18.42
N ARG A 22 1.21 -18.36 -17.39
CA ARG A 22 0.53 -17.06 -17.29
C ARG A 22 1.49 -15.92 -16.98
N MET A 23 2.61 -16.22 -16.33
CA MET A 23 3.65 -15.25 -15.98
C MET A 23 4.69 -15.06 -17.09
N ALA A 24 4.66 -15.92 -18.12
CA ALA A 24 5.55 -15.84 -19.26
C ALA A 24 5.35 -14.52 -20.04
N GLY A 25 6.43 -13.74 -20.18
CA GLY A 25 6.43 -12.46 -20.90
C GLY A 25 6.11 -11.24 -20.04
N MET A 26 5.88 -11.41 -18.73
CA MET A 26 5.76 -10.29 -17.79
C MET A 26 7.12 -9.73 -17.40
N GLU A 27 7.15 -8.44 -17.07
CA GLU A 27 8.32 -7.79 -16.48
C GLU A 27 8.75 -8.51 -15.19
N HIS A 28 10.05 -8.64 -14.98
CA HIS A 28 10.59 -9.45 -13.88
C HIS A 28 10.19 -8.92 -12.50
N SER A 29 9.89 -7.62 -12.37
CA SER A 29 9.35 -7.01 -11.15
C SER A 29 7.90 -7.41 -10.89
N GLU A 30 7.06 -7.51 -11.93
CA GLU A 30 5.68 -7.99 -11.80
C GLU A 30 5.63 -9.44 -11.36
N VAL A 31 6.44 -10.29 -12.00
CA VAL A 31 6.53 -11.72 -11.63
C VAL A 31 6.87 -11.89 -10.15
N ARG A 32 7.80 -11.09 -9.64
CA ARG A 32 8.24 -11.15 -8.23
C ARG A 32 7.19 -10.66 -7.26
N TYR A 33 6.53 -9.55 -7.58
CA TYR A 33 5.40 -9.07 -6.78
C TYR A 33 4.36 -10.18 -6.62
N PHE A 34 3.87 -10.77 -7.72
CA PHE A 34 2.82 -11.78 -7.64
C PHE A 34 3.26 -13.10 -7.00
N THR A 35 4.49 -13.56 -7.24
CA THR A 35 5.01 -14.79 -6.61
C THR A 35 5.23 -14.62 -5.10
N SER A 36 5.52 -13.41 -4.61
CA SER A 36 5.65 -13.17 -3.17
C SER A 36 4.36 -13.50 -2.40
N TYR A 37 3.20 -13.31 -3.04
CA TYR A 37 1.88 -13.64 -2.51
C TYR A 37 1.50 -15.12 -2.65
N ASP A 38 2.33 -15.97 -3.25
CA ASP A 38 2.09 -17.42 -3.26
C ASP A 38 2.40 -18.08 -1.90
N HIS A 39 3.25 -17.45 -1.09
CA HIS A 39 3.70 -17.98 0.19
C HIS A 39 2.69 -17.72 1.31
N HIS A 40 2.44 -18.73 2.16
CA HIS A 40 1.50 -18.59 3.28
C HIS A 40 1.92 -17.53 4.33
N GLY A 41 3.22 -17.25 4.47
CA GLY A 41 3.74 -16.34 5.49
C GLY A 41 3.21 -14.91 5.37
N ILE A 42 3.12 -14.36 4.15
CA ILE A 42 2.57 -13.00 3.94
C ILE A 42 1.07 -12.96 4.26
N HIS A 43 0.32 -14.00 3.89
CA HIS A 43 -1.11 -14.09 4.22
C HIS A 43 -1.34 -14.26 5.72
N GLU A 44 -0.47 -14.99 6.42
CA GLU A 44 -0.55 -15.13 7.87
C GLU A 44 -0.32 -13.79 8.58
N GLU A 45 0.69 -13.02 8.17
CA GLU A 45 0.93 -11.67 8.68
C GLU A 45 -0.27 -10.76 8.44
N MET A 46 -0.79 -10.73 7.20
CA MET A 46 -1.96 -9.93 6.83
C MET A 46 -3.21 -10.32 7.62
N LEU A 47 -3.44 -11.62 7.86
CA LEU A 47 -4.61 -12.10 8.60
C LEU A 47 -4.49 -11.89 10.12
N LYS A 48 -3.27 -11.92 10.66
CA LYS A 48 -2.98 -11.61 12.08
C LYS A 48 -3.03 -10.12 12.39
N ASP A 49 -2.92 -9.26 11.38
CA ASP A 49 -3.23 -7.83 11.52
C ASP A 49 -4.73 -7.64 11.79
N GLU A 50 -5.07 -7.59 13.08
CA GLU A 50 -6.44 -7.42 13.53
C GLU A 50 -7.00 -6.04 13.19
N VAL A 51 -6.17 -4.99 13.23
CA VAL A 51 -6.62 -3.62 12.93
C VAL A 51 -7.08 -3.56 11.48
N ARG A 52 -6.26 -4.07 10.56
CA ARG A 52 -6.61 -4.21 9.14
C ARG A 52 -7.87 -5.05 8.98
N THR A 53 -7.81 -6.32 9.40
CA THR A 53 -8.84 -7.31 9.05
C THR A 53 -10.18 -6.99 9.70
N ARG A 54 -10.18 -6.52 10.96
CA ARG A 54 -11.43 -6.15 11.65
C ARG A 54 -12.02 -4.85 11.12
N SER A 55 -11.22 -3.89 10.66
CA SER A 55 -11.76 -2.65 10.07
C SER A 55 -12.59 -2.95 8.82
N TYR A 56 -12.10 -3.80 7.91
CA TYR A 56 -12.90 -4.26 6.77
C TYR A 56 -14.12 -5.07 7.21
N ARG A 57 -13.94 -6.03 8.13
CA ARG A 57 -15.04 -6.84 8.65
C ARG A 57 -16.15 -5.95 9.19
N ASP A 58 -15.79 -4.95 10.00
CA ASP A 58 -16.73 -4.07 10.67
C ASP A 58 -17.37 -3.10 9.67
N ALA A 59 -16.61 -2.58 8.70
CA ALA A 59 -17.15 -1.79 7.59
C ALA A 59 -18.22 -2.55 6.81
N ILE A 60 -18.04 -3.86 6.63
CA ILE A 60 -18.99 -4.72 5.93
C ILE A 60 -20.16 -5.15 6.85
N TYR A 61 -19.87 -5.69 8.04
CA TYR A 61 -20.86 -6.29 8.94
C TYR A 61 -21.74 -5.28 9.67
N GLN A 62 -21.22 -4.09 9.98
CA GLN A 62 -22.04 -3.04 10.58
C GLN A 62 -22.89 -2.31 9.52
N ASN A 63 -22.64 -2.57 8.23
CA ASN A 63 -23.35 -1.97 7.11
C ASN A 63 -23.94 -3.02 6.16
N GLN A 64 -24.42 -4.16 6.67
CA GLN A 64 -25.02 -5.24 5.86
C GLN A 64 -26.12 -4.75 4.90
N HIS A 65 -26.87 -3.71 5.27
CA HIS A 65 -27.89 -3.09 4.43
C HIS A 65 -27.33 -2.52 3.10
N ILE A 66 -26.05 -2.13 3.07
CA ILE A 66 -25.34 -1.67 1.86
C ILE A 66 -25.03 -2.87 0.95
N PHE A 67 -24.61 -4.00 1.54
CA PHE A 67 -24.15 -5.19 0.82
C PHE A 67 -25.29 -6.12 0.40
N LYS A 68 -26.43 -6.08 1.09
CA LYS A 68 -27.56 -6.97 0.85
C LYS A 68 -28.00 -6.91 -0.63
N ASP A 69 -28.09 -8.08 -1.25
CA ASP A 69 -28.51 -8.29 -2.64
C ASP A 69 -27.63 -7.58 -3.70
N LYS A 70 -26.42 -7.15 -3.32
CA LYS A 70 -25.43 -6.51 -4.20
C LYS A 70 -24.44 -7.49 -4.83
N VAL A 71 -23.85 -7.09 -5.94
CA VAL A 71 -22.69 -7.72 -6.56
C VAL A 71 -21.43 -7.01 -6.09
N VAL A 72 -20.50 -7.77 -5.51
CA VAL A 72 -19.25 -7.24 -4.95
C VAL A 72 -18.07 -7.77 -5.75
N LEU A 73 -17.14 -6.89 -6.10
CA LEU A 73 -15.85 -7.24 -6.67
C LEU A 73 -14.76 -7.08 -5.60
N ASP A 74 -14.02 -8.15 -5.33
CA ASP A 74 -12.88 -8.18 -4.42
C ASP A 74 -11.58 -8.20 -5.25
N VAL A 75 -10.91 -7.05 -5.34
CA VAL A 75 -9.71 -6.85 -6.18
C VAL A 75 -8.46 -7.16 -5.35
N GLY A 76 -7.72 -8.19 -5.74
CA GLY A 76 -6.61 -8.76 -4.96
C GLY A 76 -7.13 -9.55 -3.77
N CYS A 77 -8.03 -10.50 -4.02
CA CYS A 77 -8.77 -11.17 -2.95
C CYS A 77 -7.90 -12.08 -2.06
N GLY A 78 -6.68 -12.44 -2.47
CA GLY A 78 -5.77 -13.30 -1.73
C GLY A 78 -6.42 -14.61 -1.29
N THR A 79 -6.50 -14.83 0.02
CA THR A 79 -7.17 -16.00 0.63
C THR A 79 -8.69 -15.97 0.57
N GLY A 80 -9.29 -14.88 0.09
CA GLY A 80 -10.74 -14.69 -0.05
C GLY A 80 -11.44 -14.20 1.24
N ILE A 81 -10.70 -13.73 2.24
CA ILE A 81 -11.27 -13.32 3.53
C ILE A 81 -12.30 -12.18 3.40
N LEU A 82 -12.00 -11.15 2.61
CA LEU A 82 -12.91 -10.02 2.39
C LEU A 82 -14.13 -10.45 1.58
N SER A 83 -13.92 -11.30 0.56
CA SER A 83 -15.01 -11.96 -0.17
C SER A 83 -15.97 -12.72 0.74
N MET A 84 -15.44 -13.47 1.71
CA MET A 84 -16.26 -14.20 2.68
C MET A 84 -17.02 -13.26 3.63
N PHE A 85 -16.43 -12.13 4.04
CA PHE A 85 -17.17 -11.10 4.78
C PHE A 85 -18.33 -10.55 3.95
N ALA A 86 -18.10 -10.14 2.71
CA ALA A 86 -19.15 -9.61 1.84
C ALA A 86 -20.29 -10.63 1.61
N ALA A 87 -19.95 -11.90 1.36
CA ALA A 87 -20.93 -12.97 1.17
C ALA A 87 -21.81 -13.21 2.41
N ARG A 88 -21.19 -13.23 3.60
CA ARG A 88 -21.90 -13.37 4.89
C ARG A 88 -22.74 -12.14 5.23
N ALA A 89 -22.35 -10.95 4.77
CA ALA A 89 -23.10 -9.71 4.96
C ALA A 89 -24.34 -9.58 4.07
N GLY A 90 -24.62 -10.59 3.23
CA GLY A 90 -25.83 -10.64 2.43
C GLY A 90 -25.63 -10.27 0.96
N ALA A 91 -24.39 -10.11 0.49
CA ALA A 91 -24.13 -9.96 -0.94
C ALA A 91 -24.83 -11.08 -1.74
N ARG A 92 -25.41 -10.69 -2.88
CA ARG A 92 -26.04 -11.61 -3.84
C ARG A 92 -24.97 -12.52 -4.43
N HIS A 93 -23.86 -11.92 -4.85
CA HIS A 93 -22.70 -12.61 -5.37
C HIS A 93 -21.43 -11.81 -5.12
N VAL A 94 -20.31 -12.50 -4.93
CA VAL A 94 -18.98 -11.90 -4.81
C VAL A 94 -18.08 -12.50 -5.86
N ILE A 95 -17.32 -11.65 -6.54
CA ILE A 95 -16.30 -12.05 -7.50
C ILE A 95 -14.96 -11.63 -6.93
N GLY A 96 -14.12 -12.60 -6.54
CA GLY A 96 -12.75 -12.34 -6.12
C GLY A 96 -11.79 -12.55 -7.28
N VAL A 97 -10.89 -11.59 -7.48
CA VAL A 97 -9.85 -11.66 -8.50
C VAL A 97 -8.51 -11.53 -7.83
N ASP A 98 -7.60 -12.46 -8.10
CA ASP A 98 -6.20 -12.35 -7.69
C ASP A 98 -5.33 -13.05 -8.73
N MET A 99 -4.12 -12.55 -8.96
CA MET A 99 -3.21 -13.17 -9.92
C MET A 99 -2.44 -14.35 -9.31
N SER A 100 -2.16 -14.31 -8.01
CA SER A 100 -1.36 -15.31 -7.32
C SER A 100 -2.04 -16.68 -7.34
N SER A 101 -1.21 -17.73 -7.29
CA SER A 101 -1.65 -19.12 -7.15
C SER A 101 -2.39 -19.39 -5.83
N ILE A 102 -2.36 -18.46 -4.87
CA ILE A 102 -3.14 -18.51 -3.62
C ILE A 102 -4.65 -18.70 -3.88
N ILE A 103 -5.15 -18.29 -5.05
CA ILE A 103 -6.54 -18.56 -5.48
C ILE A 103 -6.92 -20.03 -5.37
N ASN A 104 -5.98 -20.95 -5.60
CA ASN A 104 -6.24 -22.39 -5.47
C ASN A 104 -6.56 -22.76 -4.02
N LYS A 105 -5.88 -22.14 -3.04
CA LYS A 105 -6.20 -22.30 -1.62
C LYS A 105 -7.48 -21.55 -1.24
N ALA A 106 -7.67 -20.34 -1.76
CA ALA A 106 -8.89 -19.56 -1.52
C ALA A 106 -10.16 -20.32 -1.94
N LYS A 107 -10.13 -21.04 -3.07
CA LYS A 107 -11.24 -21.91 -3.51
C LYS A 107 -11.56 -23.00 -2.48
N LEU A 108 -10.54 -23.69 -1.96
CA LEU A 108 -10.71 -24.70 -0.90
C LEU A 108 -11.24 -24.10 0.40
N ILE A 109 -10.78 -22.89 0.75
CA ILE A 109 -11.25 -22.16 1.95
C ILE A 109 -12.73 -21.80 1.80
N VAL A 110 -13.13 -21.27 0.65
CA VAL A 110 -14.53 -20.93 0.33
C VAL A 110 -15.43 -22.17 0.37
N GLU A 111 -14.95 -23.30 -0.14
CA GLU A 111 -15.63 -24.60 -0.06
C GLU A 111 -15.79 -25.09 1.38
N ALA A 112 -14.71 -25.09 2.16
CA ALA A 112 -14.75 -25.49 3.57
C ALA A 112 -15.71 -24.64 4.42
N ASN A 113 -16.00 -23.41 3.99
CA ASN A 113 -16.94 -22.50 4.64
C ASN A 113 -18.36 -22.52 4.04
N GLY A 114 -18.63 -23.38 3.06
CA GLY A 114 -19.96 -23.53 2.44
C GLY A 114 -20.41 -22.33 1.60
N LEU A 115 -19.48 -21.53 1.08
CA LEU A 115 -19.77 -20.27 0.39
C LEU A 115 -19.63 -20.34 -1.15
N THR A 116 -19.42 -21.53 -1.71
CA THR A 116 -19.19 -21.75 -3.16
C THR A 116 -20.32 -21.26 -4.06
N LYS A 117 -21.56 -21.24 -3.57
CA LYS A 117 -22.72 -20.72 -4.32
C LYS A 117 -22.75 -19.19 -4.43
N LYS A 118 -22.02 -18.48 -3.56
CA LYS A 118 -22.02 -17.02 -3.46
C LYS A 118 -20.72 -16.36 -3.92
N ILE A 119 -19.64 -17.11 -4.03
CA ILE A 119 -18.31 -16.57 -4.32
C ILE A 119 -17.74 -17.26 -5.54
N THR A 120 -17.39 -16.47 -6.56
CA THR A 120 -16.61 -16.93 -7.72
C THR A 120 -15.20 -16.35 -7.63
N LEU A 121 -14.18 -17.21 -7.65
CA LEU A 121 -12.78 -16.81 -7.59
C LEU A 121 -12.09 -17.00 -8.95
N LEU A 122 -11.50 -15.94 -9.47
CA LEU A 122 -10.80 -15.89 -10.75
C LEU A 122 -9.31 -15.67 -10.49
N GLN A 123 -8.49 -16.53 -11.11
CA GLN A 123 -7.04 -16.32 -11.12
C GLN A 123 -6.65 -15.51 -12.35
N GLY A 124 -6.00 -14.36 -12.18
CA GLY A 124 -5.47 -13.53 -13.27
C GLY A 124 -5.34 -12.06 -12.89
N LYS A 125 -4.76 -11.25 -13.80
CA LYS A 125 -4.71 -9.79 -13.66
C LYS A 125 -6.10 -9.20 -13.86
N MET A 126 -6.48 -8.23 -13.02
CA MET A 126 -7.79 -7.55 -13.13
C MET A 126 -8.00 -6.94 -14.52
N GLU A 127 -6.93 -6.48 -15.15
CA GLU A 127 -6.92 -5.86 -16.47
C GLU A 127 -7.18 -6.85 -17.61
N GLU A 128 -6.99 -8.15 -17.36
CA GLU A 128 -7.03 -9.22 -18.36
C GLU A 128 -8.20 -10.20 -18.15
N VAL A 129 -8.71 -10.32 -16.93
CA VAL A 129 -9.85 -11.20 -16.64
C VAL A 129 -11.17 -10.59 -17.13
N GLU A 130 -12.07 -11.47 -17.59
CA GLU A 130 -13.46 -11.13 -17.85
C GLU A 130 -14.33 -11.58 -16.68
N LEU A 131 -15.09 -10.63 -16.12
CA LEU A 131 -16.02 -10.93 -15.03
C LEU A 131 -17.23 -11.72 -15.58
N PRO A 132 -17.72 -12.76 -14.88
CA PRO A 132 -18.80 -13.60 -15.40
C PRO A 132 -20.11 -12.83 -15.51
N ALA A 133 -20.57 -12.62 -16.75
CA ALA A 133 -21.69 -11.73 -17.08
C ALA A 133 -22.98 -12.07 -16.33
N GLN A 134 -23.22 -13.35 -16.02
CA GLN A 134 -24.41 -13.82 -15.31
C GLN A 134 -24.54 -13.27 -13.88
N HIS A 135 -23.45 -12.80 -13.27
CA HIS A 135 -23.48 -12.25 -11.91
C HIS A 135 -23.63 -10.73 -11.90
N LEU A 136 -23.29 -10.06 -13.01
CA LEU A 136 -23.21 -8.60 -13.11
C LEU A 136 -24.59 -7.96 -13.33
N ASN A 137 -24.72 -6.70 -12.93
CA ASN A 137 -25.88 -5.87 -13.23
C ASN A 137 -25.56 -5.00 -14.45
N ASN A 138 -26.04 -5.38 -15.64
CA ASN A 138 -25.73 -4.69 -16.91
C ASN A 138 -24.22 -4.52 -17.14
N GLY A 139 -23.44 -5.58 -16.87
CA GLY A 139 -21.98 -5.57 -17.01
C GLY A 139 -21.24 -4.82 -15.89
N LYS A 140 -21.93 -4.40 -14.82
CA LYS A 140 -21.36 -3.65 -13.70
C LYS A 140 -21.50 -4.37 -12.35
N VAL A 141 -20.63 -4.01 -11.42
CA VAL A 141 -20.70 -4.37 -10.00
C VAL A 141 -21.22 -3.19 -9.18
N ASP A 142 -21.79 -3.47 -8.01
CA ASP A 142 -22.34 -2.45 -7.13
C ASP A 142 -21.30 -1.88 -6.16
N ILE A 143 -20.37 -2.74 -5.72
CA ILE A 143 -19.37 -2.43 -4.70
C ILE A 143 -18.03 -3.03 -5.13
N ILE A 144 -16.96 -2.26 -4.98
CA ILE A 144 -15.58 -2.77 -5.00
C ILE A 144 -15.08 -2.79 -3.56
N ILE A 145 -14.54 -3.93 -3.13
CA ILE A 145 -13.74 -4.05 -1.91
C ILE A 145 -12.33 -4.39 -2.34
N SER A 146 -11.32 -3.77 -1.73
CA SER A 146 -9.93 -4.11 -2.02
C SER A 146 -9.06 -3.67 -0.86
N GLU A 147 -8.10 -4.51 -0.52
CA GLU A 147 -6.98 -4.14 0.31
C GLU A 147 -5.78 -3.95 -0.63
N TRP A 148 -5.51 -2.69 -0.95
CA TRP A 148 -4.58 -2.28 -2.00
C TRP A 148 -3.38 -1.50 -1.45
N MET A 149 -3.38 -1.24 -0.14
CA MET A 149 -2.47 -0.28 0.46
C MET A 149 -1.09 -0.93 0.61
N GLY A 150 -0.07 -0.31 0.02
CA GLY A 150 1.31 -0.70 0.25
C GLY A 150 1.94 0.04 1.44
N TYR A 151 3.20 -0.25 1.72
CA TYR A 151 4.02 0.64 2.54
C TYR A 151 4.00 2.08 1.97
N PHE A 152 4.12 3.08 2.82
CA PHE A 152 3.97 4.48 2.38
C PHE A 152 2.67 4.74 1.56
N LEU A 153 1.62 3.94 1.78
CA LEU A 153 0.34 3.87 1.06
C LEU A 153 0.41 3.42 -0.41
N LEU A 154 1.35 3.97 -1.19
CA LEU A 154 1.38 3.85 -2.65
C LEU A 154 2.42 2.86 -3.18
N TYR A 155 3.25 2.27 -2.31
CA TYR A 155 4.21 1.25 -2.71
C TYR A 155 3.50 0.03 -3.33
N GLU A 156 4.18 -0.68 -4.23
CA GLU A 156 3.67 -1.82 -5.01
C GLU A 156 2.60 -1.50 -6.07
N SER A 157 2.08 -0.27 -6.11
CA SER A 157 1.22 0.28 -7.18
C SER A 157 -0.08 -0.51 -7.44
N MET A 158 -0.66 -1.14 -6.42
CA MET A 158 -1.93 -1.87 -6.57
C MET A 158 -3.15 -0.94 -6.71
N LEU A 159 -3.06 0.32 -6.25
CA LEU A 159 -4.13 1.31 -6.41
C LEU A 159 -4.53 1.49 -7.89
N ASP A 160 -3.57 1.48 -8.82
CA ASP A 160 -3.83 1.55 -10.27
C ASP A 160 -4.84 0.50 -10.74
N THR A 161 -4.71 -0.73 -10.23
CA THR A 161 -5.60 -1.86 -10.54
C THR A 161 -7.00 -1.65 -9.95
N VAL A 162 -7.11 -1.05 -8.76
CA VAL A 162 -8.40 -0.67 -8.17
C VAL A 162 -9.08 0.43 -8.99
N LEU A 163 -8.33 1.45 -9.43
CA LEU A 163 -8.86 2.51 -10.28
C LEU A 163 -9.32 1.97 -11.65
N TYR A 164 -8.56 1.04 -12.23
CA TYR A 164 -9.00 0.32 -13.43
C TYR A 164 -10.34 -0.40 -13.21
N ALA A 165 -10.46 -1.14 -12.10
CA ALA A 165 -11.68 -1.86 -11.77
C ALA A 165 -12.86 -0.91 -11.53
N ARG A 166 -12.64 0.23 -10.88
CA ARG A 166 -13.62 1.30 -10.71
C ARG A 166 -14.13 1.79 -12.06
N ASP A 167 -13.23 2.23 -12.92
CA ASP A 167 -13.60 2.86 -14.19
C ASP A 167 -14.30 1.86 -15.14
N LYS A 168 -13.83 0.61 -15.16
CA LYS A 168 -14.37 -0.42 -16.05
C LYS A 168 -15.64 -1.09 -15.51
N TYR A 169 -15.66 -1.48 -14.24
CA TYR A 169 -16.68 -2.39 -13.71
C TYR A 169 -17.62 -1.78 -12.68
N LEU A 170 -17.27 -0.67 -12.01
CA LEU A 170 -18.20 -0.07 -11.04
C LEU A 170 -19.36 0.63 -11.78
N ARG A 171 -20.58 0.44 -11.29
CA ARG A 171 -21.74 1.19 -11.78
C ARG A 171 -21.68 2.65 -11.32
N PRO A 172 -22.38 3.58 -11.99
CA PRO A 172 -22.61 4.91 -11.43
C PRO A 172 -23.19 4.84 -10.01
N ALA A 173 -22.65 5.64 -9.09
CA ALA A 173 -22.97 5.60 -7.66
C ALA A 173 -22.79 4.21 -7.01
N GLY A 174 -21.88 3.39 -7.54
CA GLY A 174 -21.32 2.26 -6.82
C GLY A 174 -20.38 2.73 -5.72
N LEU A 175 -20.03 1.84 -4.80
CA LEU A 175 -19.22 2.17 -3.62
C LEU A 175 -17.86 1.47 -3.67
N ILE A 176 -16.85 2.08 -3.06
CA ILE A 176 -15.51 1.52 -2.93
C ILE A 176 -15.20 1.40 -1.44
N PHE A 177 -14.62 0.30 -1.01
CA PHE A 177 -14.25 0.04 0.38
C PHE A 177 -12.77 -0.36 0.45
N PRO A 178 -11.92 0.47 1.09
CA PRO A 178 -12.16 1.85 1.55
C PRO A 178 -12.31 2.83 0.37
N ASP A 179 -12.86 4.01 0.63
CA ASP A 179 -13.07 5.06 -0.37
C ASP A 179 -12.16 6.28 -0.18
N LYS A 180 -11.49 6.40 0.97
CA LYS A 180 -10.58 7.51 1.24
C LYS A 180 -9.33 7.07 2.00
N ALA A 181 -8.19 7.62 1.61
CA ALA A 181 -6.91 7.40 2.26
C ALA A 181 -6.15 8.73 2.40
N THR A 182 -5.39 8.90 3.49
CA THR A 182 -4.62 10.13 3.73
C THR A 182 -3.22 9.80 4.22
N ILE A 183 -2.19 10.30 3.55
CA ILE A 183 -0.79 10.24 4.00
C ILE A 183 -0.55 11.37 5.00
N TYR A 184 0.06 11.03 6.12
CA TYR A 184 0.51 11.98 7.14
C TYR A 184 2.02 11.94 7.29
N MET A 185 2.60 13.04 7.81
CA MET A 185 4.01 13.12 8.16
C MET A 185 4.23 13.71 9.56
N ALA A 186 5.36 13.36 10.18
CA ALA A 186 5.86 13.98 11.41
C ALA A 186 7.40 13.89 11.49
N GLY A 187 8.03 14.74 12.29
CA GLY A 187 9.46 14.66 12.62
C GLY A 187 9.69 13.83 13.88
N ILE A 188 10.77 13.05 13.89
CA ILE A 188 11.12 12.17 14.99
C ILE A 188 12.56 12.35 15.49
N GLU A 189 12.72 12.15 16.78
CA GLU A 189 13.99 11.83 17.43
C GLU A 189 14.26 10.33 17.24
N ASP A 190 15.44 9.96 16.75
CA ASP A 190 15.79 8.58 16.45
C ASP A 190 17.33 8.39 16.39
N GLY A 191 18.06 9.11 17.24
CA GLY A 191 19.52 9.23 17.17
C GLY A 191 20.24 7.90 17.38
N GLU A 192 19.82 7.12 18.38
CA GLU A 192 20.42 5.81 18.67
C GLU A 192 20.24 4.82 17.51
N TYR A 193 19.04 4.75 16.93
CA TYR A 193 18.76 3.83 15.84
C TYR A 193 19.36 4.29 14.51
N LYS A 194 19.42 5.61 14.27
CA LYS A 194 20.17 6.18 13.15
C LYS A 194 21.66 5.84 13.26
N GLU A 195 22.26 5.89 14.44
CA GLU A 195 23.66 5.50 14.62
C GLU A 195 23.87 4.01 14.32
N ASP A 196 22.98 3.13 14.80
CA ASP A 196 23.02 1.69 14.51
C ASP A 196 22.87 1.37 13.00
N LYS A 197 21.96 2.05 12.29
CA LYS A 197 21.66 1.75 10.88
C LYS A 197 22.50 2.51 9.87
N ILE A 198 22.85 3.75 10.19
CA ILE A 198 23.51 4.69 9.28
C ILE A 198 24.94 4.98 9.74
N GLY A 199 25.15 5.24 11.04
CA GLY A 199 26.47 5.50 11.63
C GLY A 199 27.43 4.32 11.56
N PHE A 200 26.91 3.09 11.68
CA PHE A 200 27.68 1.84 11.53
C PHE A 200 28.62 1.82 10.31
N TRP A 201 28.20 2.40 9.19
CA TRP A 201 28.97 2.42 7.95
C TRP A 201 30.19 3.35 7.98
N ASP A 202 30.29 4.27 8.94
CA ASP A 202 31.46 5.14 9.06
C ASP A 202 32.70 4.36 9.49
N ASN A 203 32.52 3.29 10.27
CA ASN A 203 33.62 2.46 10.76
C ASN A 203 33.18 1.00 10.97
N VAL A 204 33.37 0.19 9.93
CA VAL A 204 33.12 -1.25 9.97
C VAL A 204 34.43 -1.96 10.31
N TYR A 205 34.63 -2.25 11.60
CA TYR A 205 35.83 -2.94 12.12
C TYR A 205 37.18 -2.28 11.77
N GLY A 206 37.22 -0.95 11.76
CA GLY A 206 38.40 -0.13 11.40
C GLY A 206 38.43 0.32 9.94
N PHE A 207 37.47 -0.10 9.11
CA PHE A 207 37.40 0.25 7.70
C PHE A 207 36.28 1.26 7.42
N ASN A 208 36.57 2.26 6.59
CA ASN A 208 35.57 3.25 6.17
C ASN A 208 34.66 2.66 5.08
N TYR A 209 33.39 2.48 5.41
CA TYR A 209 32.34 2.00 4.50
C TYR A 209 31.34 3.10 4.13
N SER A 210 31.71 4.39 4.25
CA SER A 210 30.83 5.53 3.95
C SER A 210 30.16 5.50 2.57
N PRO A 211 30.71 4.87 1.50
CA PRO A 211 29.94 4.69 0.25
C PRO A 211 28.64 3.88 0.43
N MET A 212 28.57 2.97 1.40
CA MET A 212 27.35 2.24 1.75
C MET A 212 26.35 3.13 2.51
N LYS A 213 26.84 4.05 3.35
CA LYS A 213 26.02 5.03 4.08
C LYS A 213 25.15 5.85 3.13
N GLU A 214 25.70 6.26 1.99
CA GLU A 214 24.98 7.00 0.95
C GLU A 214 23.79 6.21 0.38
N SER A 215 23.95 4.90 0.22
CA SER A 215 22.85 4.02 -0.23
C SER A 215 21.80 3.84 0.87
N ALA A 216 22.25 3.59 2.10
CA ALA A 216 21.38 3.42 3.27
C ALA A 216 20.52 4.67 3.55
N LEU A 217 21.09 5.88 3.39
CA LEU A 217 20.34 7.14 3.53
C LEU A 217 19.32 7.38 2.41
N SER A 218 19.48 6.74 1.25
CA SER A 218 18.57 6.88 0.11
C SER A 218 17.43 5.86 0.10
N GLU A 219 17.45 4.88 1.02
CA GLU A 219 16.43 3.84 1.12
C GLU A 219 15.58 4.07 2.37
N PRO A 220 14.26 4.33 2.23
CA PRO A 220 13.38 4.46 3.38
C PRO A 220 13.30 3.15 4.17
N LEU A 221 13.28 3.25 5.49
CA LEU A 221 13.11 2.10 6.38
C LEU A 221 11.63 1.90 6.72
N VAL A 222 11.17 0.65 6.74
CA VAL A 222 9.82 0.32 7.23
C VAL A 222 9.92 -0.29 8.63
N ASP A 223 9.56 0.50 9.65
CA ASP A 223 9.62 0.04 11.03
C ASP A 223 8.54 0.67 11.92
N THR A 224 8.37 0.11 13.11
CA THR A 224 7.46 0.67 14.12
C THR A 224 8.18 1.76 14.89
N VAL A 225 7.58 2.94 14.92
CA VAL A 225 8.08 4.11 15.62
C VAL A 225 7.27 4.29 16.89
N GLU A 226 7.95 4.45 18.02
CA GLU A 226 7.27 4.71 19.28
C GLU A 226 6.70 6.12 19.31
N LEU A 227 5.50 6.29 19.88
CA LEU A 227 4.86 7.60 20.01
C LEU A 227 5.75 8.66 20.67
N LYS A 228 6.59 8.25 21.63
CA LYS A 228 7.51 9.14 22.35
C LYS A 228 8.61 9.74 21.45
N ALA A 229 8.89 9.13 20.31
CA ALA A 229 9.87 9.61 19.34
C ALA A 229 9.37 10.84 18.56
N LEU A 230 8.05 11.07 18.52
CA LEU A 230 7.50 12.25 17.85
C LEU A 230 8.00 13.54 18.51
N VAL A 231 8.55 14.43 17.68
CA VAL A 231 9.00 15.77 18.06
C VAL A 231 8.04 16.84 17.55
N THR A 232 7.27 16.53 16.50
CA THR A 232 6.33 17.47 15.87
C THR A 232 4.88 16.97 15.93
N ASP A 233 3.94 17.90 15.71
CA ASP A 233 2.56 17.52 15.40
C ASP A 233 2.50 16.74 14.06
N PRO A 234 1.55 15.81 13.92
CA PRO A 234 1.26 15.16 12.65
C PRO A 234 0.64 16.14 11.65
N CYS A 235 1.10 16.10 10.40
CA CYS A 235 0.54 16.89 9.30
C CYS A 235 -0.07 15.97 8.23
N PRO A 236 -1.36 16.12 7.86
CA PRO A 236 -1.88 15.49 6.65
C PRO A 236 -1.23 16.14 5.42
N VAL A 237 -0.74 15.33 4.48
CA VAL A 237 0.01 15.84 3.32
C VAL A 237 -0.72 15.55 2.01
N PHE A 238 -1.21 14.33 1.82
CA PHE A 238 -1.86 13.93 0.58
C PHE A 238 -3.10 13.09 0.86
N THR A 239 -4.26 13.52 0.35
CA THR A 239 -5.55 12.85 0.53
C THR A 239 -6.06 12.31 -0.80
N ILE A 240 -6.39 11.04 -0.83
CA ILE A 240 -6.91 10.31 -1.99
C ILE A 240 -8.40 10.05 -1.76
N ASP A 241 -9.24 10.54 -2.66
CA ASP A 241 -10.63 10.09 -2.81
C ASP A 241 -10.70 9.08 -3.97
N LEU A 242 -10.92 7.82 -3.63
CA LEU A 242 -10.92 6.72 -4.60
C LEU A 242 -12.09 6.82 -5.58
N ASN A 243 -13.13 7.62 -5.30
CA ASN A 243 -14.23 7.82 -6.22
C ASN A 243 -13.84 8.70 -7.41
N THR A 244 -12.85 9.57 -7.26
CA THR A 244 -12.53 10.61 -8.26
C THR A 244 -11.08 10.63 -8.72
N VAL A 245 -10.13 10.13 -7.91
CA VAL A 245 -8.71 10.20 -8.21
C VAL A 245 -8.36 9.50 -9.52
N THR A 246 -7.43 10.06 -10.30
CA THR A 246 -6.85 9.42 -11.47
C THR A 246 -5.42 8.94 -11.18
N THR A 247 -4.92 7.97 -11.93
CA THR A 247 -3.54 7.47 -11.80
C THR A 247 -2.49 8.58 -11.96
N SER A 248 -2.74 9.58 -12.81
CA SER A 248 -1.84 10.72 -12.99
C SER A 248 -1.72 11.59 -11.74
N GLN A 249 -2.74 11.62 -10.87
CA GLN A 249 -2.72 12.40 -9.62
C GLN A 249 -1.95 11.70 -8.50
N LEU A 250 -1.60 10.41 -8.65
CA LEU A 250 -0.80 9.66 -7.68
C LEU A 250 0.69 10.05 -7.73
N ALA A 251 1.12 10.69 -8.82
CA ALA A 251 2.37 11.44 -8.89
C ALA A 251 2.09 12.87 -8.41
N PHE A 252 2.50 13.20 -7.19
CA PHE A 252 2.15 14.45 -6.52
C PHE A 252 3.37 15.19 -5.99
N SER A 253 3.18 16.46 -5.65
CA SER A 253 4.12 17.27 -4.88
C SER A 253 3.33 18.23 -4.00
N GLU A 254 3.16 17.88 -2.74
CA GLU A 254 2.30 18.60 -1.80
C GLU A 254 3.12 19.25 -0.67
N PRO A 255 2.74 20.45 -0.21
CA PRO A 255 3.40 21.10 0.90
C PRO A 255 3.05 20.41 2.22
N PHE A 256 3.96 20.50 3.19
CA PHE A 256 3.70 20.10 4.57
C PHE A 256 4.23 21.15 5.55
N GLN A 257 3.67 21.16 6.77
CA GLN A 257 4.12 22.00 7.87
C GLN A 257 4.08 21.22 9.18
N LEU A 258 5.22 21.09 9.84
CA LEU A 258 5.39 20.33 11.08
C LEU A 258 5.74 21.29 12.22
N ARG A 259 4.81 21.45 13.16
CA ARG A 259 5.01 22.29 14.35
C ARG A 259 5.74 21.52 15.43
N VAL A 260 6.88 22.05 15.89
CA VAL A 260 7.73 21.44 16.91
C VAL A 260 7.06 21.55 18.29
N GLN A 261 6.95 20.42 18.99
CA GLN A 261 6.25 20.30 20.29
C GLN A 261 7.20 20.24 21.48
N ARG A 262 8.50 20.05 21.26
CA ARG A 262 9.52 20.05 22.31
C ARG A 262 10.89 20.38 21.73
N ASN A 263 11.76 20.91 22.58
CA ASN A 263 13.18 21.09 22.24
C ASN A 263 13.83 19.72 22.08
N ASP A 264 14.34 19.41 20.89
CA ASP A 264 14.91 18.11 20.57
C ASP A 264 15.67 18.13 19.23
N PHE A 265 16.06 16.95 18.76
CA PHE A 265 16.63 16.72 17.45
C PHE A 265 15.66 15.97 16.53
N ILE A 266 15.52 16.44 15.29
CA ILE A 266 14.82 15.71 14.23
C ILE A 266 15.86 14.97 13.38
N HIS A 267 15.90 13.65 13.53
CA HIS A 267 16.83 12.76 12.84
C HIS A 267 16.26 12.21 11.53
N ALA A 268 14.93 12.05 11.51
CA ALA A 268 14.16 11.55 10.39
C ALA A 268 12.78 12.21 10.33
N LEU A 269 12.18 12.15 9.15
CA LEU A 269 10.75 12.33 8.99
C LEU A 269 10.11 10.96 8.85
N ILE A 270 8.92 10.78 9.38
CA ILE A 270 8.14 9.56 9.18
C ILE A 270 6.90 9.87 8.36
N ALA A 271 6.41 8.87 7.65
CA ALA A 271 5.09 8.89 7.07
C ALA A 271 4.31 7.63 7.43
N TRP A 272 3.00 7.82 7.55
CA TRP A 272 2.02 6.76 7.73
C TRP A 272 0.75 7.16 6.99
N PHE A 273 -0.28 6.34 7.06
CA PHE A 273 -1.55 6.64 6.42
C PHE A 273 -2.76 6.27 7.29
N ASP A 274 -3.84 7.00 7.06
CA ASP A 274 -5.15 6.68 7.60
C ASP A 274 -6.06 6.26 6.46
N ILE A 275 -6.98 5.35 6.79
CA ILE A 275 -7.97 4.79 5.88
C ILE A 275 -9.35 5.04 6.45
N ASP A 276 -10.23 5.61 5.64
CA ASP A 276 -11.62 5.87 5.99
C ASP A 276 -12.56 5.05 5.07
N PHE A 277 -13.65 4.57 5.68
CA PHE A 277 -14.78 3.95 4.98
C PHE A 277 -15.98 4.90 5.07
N THR A 278 -15.98 5.98 4.30
CA THR A 278 -16.91 7.10 4.44
C THR A 278 -18.35 6.76 4.03
N ALA A 279 -18.52 5.71 3.22
CA ALA A 279 -19.83 5.14 2.90
C ALA A 279 -20.54 4.46 4.09
N CYS A 280 -19.85 4.20 5.21
CA CYS A 280 -20.44 3.57 6.38
C CYS A 280 -21.37 4.52 7.15
N HIS A 281 -22.46 4.01 7.72
CA HIS A 281 -23.39 4.81 8.52
C HIS A 281 -22.74 5.39 9.78
N LYS A 282 -21.86 4.61 10.42
CA LYS A 282 -20.96 5.08 11.47
C LYS A 282 -19.55 5.20 10.89
N PRO A 283 -18.79 6.26 11.21
CA PRO A 283 -17.41 6.39 10.77
C PRO A 283 -16.60 5.17 11.19
N ILE A 284 -16.05 4.45 10.20
CA ILE A 284 -15.08 3.37 10.41
C ILE A 284 -13.81 3.83 9.73
N ARG A 285 -12.73 3.86 10.51
CA ARG A 285 -11.39 4.23 10.06
C ARG A 285 -10.34 3.50 10.85
N PHE A 286 -9.16 3.37 10.28
CA PHE A 286 -7.97 2.98 11.02
C PHE A 286 -6.79 3.84 10.59
N SER A 287 -5.77 3.90 11.46
CA SER A 287 -4.52 4.60 11.21
C SER A 287 -3.37 3.63 11.39
N THR A 288 -2.36 3.74 10.54
CA THR A 288 -1.06 3.07 10.70
C THR A 288 -0.06 3.96 11.43
N GLY A 289 -0.50 5.06 12.05
CA GLY A 289 0.38 5.99 12.75
C GLY A 289 0.95 5.45 14.06
N PRO A 290 2.04 6.04 14.57
CA PRO A 290 2.71 5.58 15.79
C PRO A 290 1.87 5.75 17.07
N HIS A 291 0.75 6.46 16.99
CA HIS A 291 -0.20 6.69 18.08
C HIS A 291 -1.27 5.59 18.19
N THR A 292 -1.32 4.64 17.26
CA THR A 292 -2.30 3.54 17.24
C THR A 292 -1.65 2.18 17.50
N LYS A 293 -2.48 1.14 17.51
CA LYS A 293 -2.01 -0.25 17.63
C LYS A 293 -1.23 -0.64 16.37
N TYR A 294 -0.30 -1.57 16.56
CA TYR A 294 0.48 -2.18 15.47
C TYR A 294 -0.39 -2.60 14.28
N THR A 295 0.11 -2.30 13.09
CA THR A 295 -0.34 -2.82 11.79
C THR A 295 0.89 -3.30 11.02
N HIS A 296 0.75 -4.27 10.13
CA HIS A 296 1.88 -4.82 9.38
C HIS A 296 2.59 -3.80 8.47
N TRP A 297 1.90 -2.72 8.07
CA TRP A 297 2.51 -1.62 7.32
C TRP A 297 3.54 -0.81 8.12
N LYS A 298 3.43 -0.84 9.45
CA LYS A 298 4.21 0.00 10.36
C LYS A 298 4.22 1.46 9.90
N GLN A 299 5.37 2.13 9.93
CA GLN A 299 5.59 3.46 9.36
C GLN A 299 6.80 3.44 8.42
N THR A 300 6.85 4.41 7.51
CA THR A 300 8.02 4.62 6.63
C THR A 300 8.87 5.75 7.18
N VAL A 301 10.15 5.47 7.44
CA VAL A 301 11.13 6.38 8.04
C VAL A 301 12.08 6.90 6.95
N PHE A 302 12.21 8.22 6.88
CA PHE A 302 13.05 8.98 5.95
C PHE A 302 14.15 9.70 6.72
N TYR A 303 15.32 9.07 6.88
CA TYR A 303 16.44 9.68 7.59
C TYR A 303 16.97 10.90 6.85
N LEU A 304 17.08 12.02 7.58
CA LEU A 304 17.67 13.24 7.05
C LEU A 304 19.20 13.11 7.01
N ARG A 305 19.83 13.69 5.99
CA ARG A 305 21.30 13.77 5.92
C ARG A 305 21.85 14.62 7.07
N GLU A 306 21.25 15.77 7.29
CA GLU A 306 21.58 16.67 8.40
C GLU A 306 20.50 16.58 9.47
N VAL A 307 20.92 16.49 10.73
CA VAL A 307 20.01 16.46 11.88
C VAL A 307 19.55 17.89 12.17
N LEU A 308 18.24 18.09 12.35
CA LEU A 308 17.70 19.40 12.69
C LEU A 308 17.71 19.57 14.20
N THR A 309 18.32 20.64 14.71
CA THR A 309 18.22 21.04 16.12
C THR A 309 17.08 22.04 16.26
N VAL A 310 16.02 21.64 16.96
CA VAL A 310 14.75 22.38 16.99
C VAL A 310 14.34 22.77 18.40
N GLU A 311 13.59 23.87 18.50
CA GLU A 311 12.97 24.36 19.73
C GLU A 311 11.44 24.34 19.62
N GLU A 312 10.77 24.16 20.75
CA GLU A 312 9.32 24.17 20.84
C GLU A 312 8.74 25.47 20.26
N GLY A 313 7.70 25.32 19.42
CA GLY A 313 7.06 26.43 18.73
C GLY A 313 7.64 26.76 17.35
N GLU A 314 8.82 26.25 17.01
CA GLU A 314 9.38 26.35 15.65
C GLU A 314 8.60 25.48 14.66
N THR A 315 8.88 25.68 13.37
CA THR A 315 8.21 24.98 12.29
C THR A 315 9.21 24.42 11.29
N VAL A 316 9.03 23.16 10.89
CA VAL A 316 9.68 22.59 9.71
C VAL A 316 8.65 22.57 8.58
N ARG A 317 8.90 23.31 7.50
CA ARG A 317 8.03 23.34 6.31
C ARG A 317 8.74 22.75 5.11
N GLY A 318 7.99 22.29 4.12
CA GLY A 318 8.60 21.65 2.98
C GLY A 318 7.62 21.15 1.94
N PHE A 319 8.12 20.32 1.03
CA PHE A 319 7.33 19.60 0.04
C PHE A 319 7.65 18.12 0.08
N LEU A 320 6.61 17.29 0.04
CA LEU A 320 6.71 15.86 -0.24
C LEU A 320 6.32 15.63 -1.69
N SER A 321 7.25 15.17 -2.50
CA SER A 321 6.99 14.71 -3.86
C SER A 321 7.11 13.19 -3.94
N ASN A 322 6.18 12.57 -4.65
CA ASN A 322 6.16 11.13 -4.90
C ASN A 322 5.82 10.88 -6.37
N LYS A 323 6.49 9.93 -7.00
CA LYS A 323 6.13 9.44 -8.34
C LYS A 323 6.60 8.00 -8.54
N PRO A 324 5.94 7.24 -9.43
CA PRO A 324 6.48 5.96 -9.91
C PRO A 324 7.87 6.15 -10.53
N ASN A 325 8.78 5.22 -10.24
CA ASN A 325 10.12 5.24 -10.83
C ASN A 325 10.06 4.98 -12.35
N SER A 326 10.91 5.68 -13.11
CA SER A 326 10.90 5.62 -14.58
C SER A 326 11.36 4.27 -15.16
N LYS A 327 12.14 3.49 -14.41
CA LYS A 327 12.64 2.17 -14.84
C LYS A 327 11.69 1.05 -14.41
N ASN A 328 11.11 1.15 -13.21
CA ASN A 328 10.18 0.17 -12.69
C ASN A 328 9.03 0.88 -11.98
N ARG A 329 7.84 0.88 -12.62
CA ARG A 329 6.65 1.59 -12.12
C ARG A 329 6.13 1.16 -10.74
N ARG A 330 6.61 0.04 -10.20
CA ARG A 330 6.27 -0.44 -8.86
C ARG A 330 7.19 0.10 -7.77
N ASP A 331 8.34 0.64 -8.16
CA ASP A 331 9.23 1.36 -7.25
C ASP A 331 8.77 2.83 -7.17
N LEU A 332 9.06 3.49 -6.04
CA LEU A 332 8.74 4.90 -5.83
C LEU A 332 10.01 5.75 -5.79
N ASP A 333 10.00 6.84 -6.54
CA ASP A 333 10.94 7.95 -6.37
C ASP A 333 10.28 8.99 -5.46
N ILE A 334 10.86 9.21 -4.28
CA ILE A 334 10.35 10.11 -3.25
C ILE A 334 11.35 11.24 -3.06
N LYS A 335 10.87 12.48 -2.98
CA LYS A 335 11.69 13.66 -2.72
C LYS A 335 11.08 14.43 -1.56
N ILE A 336 11.92 14.82 -0.61
CA ILE A 336 11.53 15.70 0.49
C ILE A 336 12.43 16.93 0.48
N ASP A 337 11.82 18.08 0.21
CA ASP A 337 12.44 19.38 0.45
C ASP A 337 11.98 19.87 1.82
N TYR A 338 12.89 20.41 2.63
CA TYR A 338 12.57 20.92 3.97
C TYR A 338 13.36 22.19 4.30
N GLU A 339 12.77 23.02 5.16
CA GLU A 339 13.37 24.22 5.73
C GLU A 339 12.87 24.38 7.18
N LEU A 340 13.79 24.64 8.10
CA LEU A 340 13.49 25.04 9.47
C LEU A 340 13.23 26.54 9.51
N GLU A 341 12.03 26.92 9.92
CA GLU A 341 11.65 28.28 10.26
C GLU A 341 11.91 28.53 11.75
N THR A 342 12.88 29.40 12.03
CA THR A 342 13.28 29.79 13.39
C THR A 342 13.59 31.29 13.43
N ASP A 343 13.33 31.91 14.58
CA ASP A 343 13.75 33.29 14.87
C ASP A 343 15.21 33.35 15.37
N ASP A 344 15.81 32.20 15.70
CA ASP A 344 17.21 32.10 16.11
C ASP A 344 18.13 32.26 14.88
N ARG A 345 18.77 33.43 14.79
CA ARG A 345 19.70 33.77 13.69
C ARG A 345 20.93 32.88 13.61
N THR A 346 21.21 32.08 14.63
CA THR A 346 22.35 31.16 14.67
C THR A 346 21.99 29.75 14.19
N ARG A 347 20.69 29.44 14.07
CA ARG A 347 20.19 28.16 13.56
C ARG A 347 19.52 28.37 12.21
N SER A 348 19.94 27.59 11.23
CA SER A 348 19.29 27.53 9.93
C SER A 348 19.53 26.15 9.36
N ALA A 349 18.48 25.49 8.89
CA ALA A 349 18.59 24.20 8.26
C ALA A 349 17.62 24.14 7.08
N ARG A 350 18.13 23.79 5.91
CA ARG A 350 17.33 23.54 4.72
C ARG A 350 18.02 22.49 3.89
N GLY A 351 17.25 21.64 3.24
CA GLY A 351 17.83 20.58 2.44
C GLY A 351 16.82 19.90 1.55
N THR A 352 17.38 19.03 0.70
CA THR A 352 16.63 18.16 -0.17
C THR A 352 17.16 16.75 0.04
N CYS A 353 16.27 15.79 0.23
CA CYS A 353 16.59 14.38 0.25
C CYS A 353 15.80 13.65 -0.83
N GLU A 354 16.49 12.79 -1.58
CA GLU A 354 15.89 11.91 -2.57
C GLU A 354 15.99 10.48 -2.06
N TYR A 355 14.87 9.78 -2.05
CA TYR A 355 14.76 8.41 -1.60
C TYR A 355 14.17 7.54 -2.70
N ARG A 356 14.51 6.25 -2.66
CA ARG A 356 13.96 5.24 -3.57
C ARG A 356 13.45 4.06 -2.77
N MET A 357 12.17 3.76 -2.95
CA MET A 357 11.54 2.61 -2.33
C MET A 357 11.41 1.51 -3.38
N TYR A 358 12.33 0.55 -3.34
CA TYR A 358 12.38 -0.57 -4.28
C TYR A 358 11.45 -1.70 -3.86
N VAL A 359 10.71 -2.30 -4.78
CA VAL A 359 10.02 -3.57 -4.53
C VAL A 359 11.05 -4.59 -4.07
N PHE A 360 10.92 -5.06 -2.82
CA PHE A 360 11.89 -5.96 -2.22
C PHE A 360 12.07 -7.17 -3.12
N ILE A 361 13.29 -7.41 -3.58
CA ILE A 361 13.69 -8.62 -4.27
C ILE A 361 14.45 -9.43 -3.22
N PRO A 362 13.84 -10.42 -2.55
CA PRO A 362 14.63 -11.41 -1.86
C PRO A 362 15.51 -12.05 -2.92
N ARG A 363 16.83 -11.81 -2.86
CA ARG A 363 17.75 -12.75 -3.47
C ARG A 363 17.55 -14.02 -2.65
N HIS A 364 16.82 -14.99 -3.20
CA HIS A 364 16.95 -16.34 -2.69
C HIS A 364 18.44 -16.66 -2.73
N ASP A 365 19.02 -16.84 -1.55
CA ASP A 365 20.26 -17.57 -1.40
C ASP A 365 20.06 -18.88 -2.14
N LYS A 366 20.67 -18.98 -3.32
CA LYS A 366 21.07 -20.29 -3.81
C LYS A 366 22.16 -20.70 -2.84
N SER A 367 21.76 -21.40 -1.79
CA SER A 367 22.66 -22.16 -0.93
C SER A 367 23.64 -22.91 -1.83
N TYR A 368 24.91 -22.49 -1.79
CA TYR A 368 26.03 -23.21 -2.38
C TYR A 368 26.40 -24.41 -1.52
#